data_AF-A0A2V0NXQ5-F1
#
_entry.id   AF-A0A2V0NXQ5-F1
#
_cell.length_a   1.000
_cell.length_b   1.000
_cell.length_c   1.000
_cell.angle_alpha   90.00
_cell.angle_beta   90.00
_cell.angle_gamma   90.00
#
_symmetry.space_group_name_H-M   'P 1'
#
loop_
_entity.id
_entity.type
_entity.pdbx_description
1 polymer ?
#
loop_
_entity_poly.entity_id
_entity_poly.type
_entity_poly.pdbx_seq_one_letter_code
_entity_poly.pdbx_strand_id
1 'polypeptide(L)'
;MRSGSRGARAAPIAALLALALASALLPPPRAEAAGTGARGARRAAAAAAAPPGSHTSNWAVLVCTSAYWYNYRHMANTLSIYRTVRRLGVPDSNIILMLADDVACNARNPHPAQARDAWGERSWGVAAERVFNEERHSLDVYGRDVEVDYRGYEVTVENFMRVLTGRHDPAVPRAKRMLSDAGSNVLIYITGHGGNEFIKFQDQQELMAGDVADAVAQMHQKGRYKELLLVVETCQASTLYSRIKSPGVLAMASSLKGESSYSYLTDYDVGLSLVDRFTFATLDFFEKVDAHSAATLGELFSVYRFEQMDSHFGFSAENFHRPLDAVRVTDFFGHVTEVRQLAGSYPYAGDAADGGGGSGGSGSEESSGGGSSSSSGGSGSGDGPAAGAAPAPAAAGVKGRLSGGPAEGGGEWGAPMDALTLGGIAGLIALVAGASLAWGGGADAS
;
A
#
# COMPACT_ATOMS: atom_id res chain seq x y z
N MET A 1 -68.54 -8.40 -31.50
CA MET A 1 -69.36 -7.31 -32.08
C MET A 1 -68.44 -6.33 -32.81
N ARG A 2 -68.71 -6.12 -34.12
CA ARG A 2 -68.32 -5.05 -35.09
C ARG A 2 -67.12 -4.13 -34.77
N SER A 3 -66.03 -4.05 -35.56
CA SER A 3 -65.82 -3.71 -37.00
C SER A 3 -65.72 -2.20 -37.34
N GLY A 4 -64.57 -1.81 -37.92
CA GLY A 4 -64.33 -0.67 -38.85
C GLY A 4 -64.10 0.72 -38.23
N SER A 5 -63.23 1.62 -38.72
CA SER A 5 -62.52 1.69 -40.00
C SER A 5 -61.48 2.85 -40.08
N ARG A 6 -60.37 2.61 -40.83
CA ARG A 6 -59.59 3.50 -41.77
C ARG A 6 -58.91 4.79 -41.23
N GLY A 7 -57.74 5.25 -41.70
CA GLY A 7 -56.86 4.91 -42.83
C GLY A 7 -55.44 5.53 -42.64
N ALA A 8 -54.36 4.86 -43.07
CA ALA A 8 -53.59 5.05 -44.34
C ALA A 8 -52.55 6.20 -44.30
N ARG A 9 -51.24 5.90 -44.13
CA ARG A 9 -50.15 5.76 -45.15
C ARG A 9 -49.56 7.13 -45.58
N ALA A 10 -48.26 7.39 -45.78
CA ALA A 10 -47.05 6.59 -45.97
C ALA A 10 -45.78 7.47 -45.78
N ALA A 11 -44.62 6.84 -45.53
CA ALA A 11 -43.28 7.39 -45.77
C ALA A 11 -42.85 7.11 -47.24
N PRO A 12 -41.78 7.72 -47.78
CA PRO A 12 -40.47 7.06 -47.71
C PRO A 12 -39.22 7.97 -47.68
N ILE A 13 -38.08 7.27 -47.61
CA ILE A 13 -36.67 7.63 -47.39
C ILE A 13 -35.94 8.02 -48.70
N ALA A 14 -34.75 8.67 -48.55
CA ALA A 14 -33.61 8.84 -49.49
C ALA A 14 -33.51 10.26 -50.12
N ALA A 15 -32.34 10.88 -50.34
CA ALA A 15 -30.95 10.44 -50.43
C ALA A 15 -29.96 11.62 -50.19
N LEU A 16 -28.70 11.27 -49.97
CA LEU A 16 -27.50 12.12 -49.84
C LEU A 16 -26.96 12.68 -51.17
N LEU A 17 -26.20 13.78 -51.05
CA LEU A 17 -25.02 14.24 -51.84
C LEU A 17 -25.13 15.28 -52.98
N ALA A 18 -24.18 16.25 -52.86
CA ALA A 18 -23.57 17.18 -53.83
C ALA A 18 -24.31 18.51 -54.11
N LEU A 19 -23.68 19.67 -54.32
CA LEU A 19 -22.38 20.30 -54.04
C LEU A 19 -22.52 21.74 -54.59
N ALA A 20 -21.95 22.74 -53.90
CA ALA A 20 -21.53 24.06 -54.40
C ALA A 20 -22.54 25.02 -55.07
N LEU A 21 -22.75 26.20 -54.45
CA LEU A 21 -22.58 27.55 -55.02
C LEU A 21 -23.36 28.58 -54.18
N ALA A 22 -22.67 29.32 -53.31
CA ALA A 22 -23.00 30.71 -52.95
C ALA A 22 -21.95 31.27 -51.97
N SER A 23 -20.78 31.64 -52.51
CA SER A 23 -19.93 32.66 -51.89
C SER A 23 -20.38 34.02 -52.41
N ALA A 24 -20.88 34.89 -51.54
CA ALA A 24 -20.66 36.35 -51.58
C ALA A 24 -21.46 37.03 -50.46
N LEU A 25 -20.82 38.02 -49.82
CA LEU A 25 -21.37 39.03 -48.89
C LEU A 25 -21.15 38.79 -47.39
N LEU A 26 -19.89 38.75 -46.95
CA LEU A 26 -19.50 39.40 -45.69
C LEU A 26 -18.17 40.17 -45.87
N PRO A 27 -18.03 41.38 -45.28
CA PRO A 27 -16.86 42.24 -45.45
C PRO A 27 -15.66 41.76 -44.61
N PRO A 28 -14.41 42.09 -45.00
CA PRO A 28 -13.22 41.65 -44.28
C PRO A 28 -12.99 42.47 -43.00
N PRO A 29 -12.53 41.87 -41.89
CA PRO A 29 -11.96 42.64 -40.79
C PRO A 29 -10.56 43.14 -41.17
N ARG A 30 -10.29 44.39 -40.80
CA ARG A 30 -9.04 45.11 -41.03
C ARG A 30 -7.85 44.46 -40.33
N ALA A 31 -6.72 44.41 -41.02
CA ALA A 31 -5.43 44.11 -40.43
C ALA A 31 -4.93 45.31 -39.61
N GLU A 32 -4.72 45.12 -38.31
CA GLU A 32 -3.80 45.94 -37.51
C GLU A 32 -2.59 45.07 -37.13
N ALA A 33 -1.42 45.67 -37.31
CA ALA A 33 -0.12 45.03 -37.20
C ALA A 33 0.35 44.87 -35.75
N ALA A 34 0.96 43.70 -35.50
CA ALA A 34 2.13 43.45 -34.65
C ALA A 34 2.27 44.19 -33.31
N GLY A 35 2.07 43.44 -32.22
CA GLY A 35 2.59 43.72 -30.88
C GLY A 35 2.94 42.42 -30.16
N THR A 36 4.25 42.16 -30.05
CA THR A 36 4.95 41.03 -29.42
C THR A 36 4.37 40.52 -28.09
N GLY A 37 4.45 39.20 -27.84
CA GLY A 37 4.31 38.69 -26.47
C GLY A 37 4.22 37.18 -26.31
N ALA A 38 5.28 36.46 -26.65
CA ALA A 38 5.49 35.02 -26.51
C ALA A 38 5.38 34.47 -25.07
N ARG A 39 4.20 34.57 -24.43
CA ARG A 39 3.93 34.00 -23.09
C ARG A 39 2.87 32.89 -23.06
N GLY A 40 2.02 32.78 -24.08
CA GLY A 40 0.97 31.74 -24.15
C GLY A 40 1.40 30.38 -24.71
N ALA A 41 2.46 30.34 -25.53
CA ALA A 41 2.85 29.13 -26.27
C ALA A 41 3.94 28.28 -25.59
N ARG A 42 4.51 28.73 -24.46
CA ARG A 42 5.60 28.02 -23.75
C ARG A 42 5.14 27.01 -22.70
N ARG A 43 3.83 26.87 -22.44
CA ARG A 43 3.32 25.92 -21.44
C ARG A 43 2.94 24.55 -22.02
N ALA A 44 3.06 24.37 -23.34
CA ALA A 44 2.75 23.11 -24.04
C ALA A 44 3.98 22.39 -24.62
N ALA A 45 5.21 22.90 -24.37
CA ALA A 45 6.45 22.33 -24.91
C ALA A 45 7.53 22.25 -23.83
N ALA A 46 7.29 21.43 -22.81
CA ALA A 46 8.33 20.93 -21.90
C ALA A 46 7.86 19.65 -21.17
N ALA A 47 7.17 18.74 -21.87
CA ALA A 47 7.25 17.34 -21.53
C ALA A 47 8.46 16.80 -22.29
N ALA A 48 9.66 17.03 -21.75
CA ALA A 48 10.80 16.22 -22.15
C ALA A 48 10.34 14.77 -21.91
N ALA A 49 10.36 13.94 -22.96
CA ALA A 49 10.00 12.55 -22.83
C ALA A 49 10.91 11.96 -21.75
N ALA A 50 10.32 11.73 -20.58
CA ALA A 50 11.01 11.22 -19.43
C ALA A 50 11.60 9.85 -19.86
N PRO A 51 12.88 9.54 -19.55
CA PRO A 51 13.50 8.31 -20.02
C PRO A 51 12.61 7.10 -19.68
N PRO A 52 12.55 6.07 -20.54
CA PRO A 52 11.75 4.87 -20.28
C PRO A 52 12.14 4.32 -18.89
N GLY A 53 11.16 4.27 -17.98
CA GLY A 53 11.36 3.92 -16.57
C GLY A 53 11.21 5.07 -15.57
N SER A 54 11.21 6.34 -15.98
CA SER A 54 11.01 7.48 -15.07
C SER A 54 9.52 7.82 -14.86
N HIS A 55 9.11 7.92 -13.61
CA HIS A 55 7.77 8.27 -13.13
C HIS A 55 7.84 9.58 -12.32
N THR A 56 6.72 10.26 -12.14
CA THR A 56 6.66 11.60 -11.54
C THR A 56 6.32 11.59 -10.06
N SER A 57 5.66 10.53 -9.58
CA SER A 57 5.35 10.36 -8.17
C SER A 57 5.11 8.90 -7.83
N ASN A 58 5.27 8.57 -6.54
CA ASN A 58 4.91 7.28 -5.99
C ASN A 58 3.73 7.44 -5.04
N TRP A 59 2.77 6.53 -5.14
CA TRP A 59 1.62 6.41 -4.25
C TRP A 59 1.60 5.02 -3.62
N ALA A 60 1.18 4.94 -2.37
CA ALA A 60 0.99 3.67 -1.68
C ALA A 60 -0.44 3.56 -1.14
N VAL A 61 -1.06 2.40 -1.31
CA VAL A 61 -2.33 2.04 -0.66
C VAL A 61 -2.05 0.80 0.17
N LEU A 62 -2.05 0.95 1.50
CA LEU A 62 -1.65 -0.07 2.45
C LEU A 62 -2.87 -0.47 3.29
N VAL A 63 -3.27 -1.74 3.21
CA VAL A 63 -4.55 -2.19 3.77
C VAL A 63 -4.35 -3.43 4.64
N CYS A 64 -4.63 -3.26 5.93
CA CYS A 64 -4.97 -4.39 6.78
C CYS A 64 -6.47 -4.64 6.68
N THR A 65 -6.84 -5.81 6.16
CA THR A 65 -8.25 -6.17 5.95
C THR A 65 -8.86 -6.93 7.13
N SER A 66 -8.04 -7.39 8.09
CA SER A 66 -8.50 -8.21 9.22
C SER A 66 -8.73 -7.38 10.47
N ALA A 67 -9.79 -7.71 11.21
CA ALA A 67 -10.09 -7.14 12.52
C ALA A 67 -9.85 -8.16 13.65
N TYR A 68 -9.98 -7.71 14.90
CA TYR A 68 -9.84 -8.48 16.14
C TYR A 68 -8.41 -8.80 16.56
N TRP A 69 -8.24 -8.98 17.88
CA TRP A 69 -6.95 -9.18 18.54
C TRP A 69 -6.11 -10.30 17.92
N TYR A 70 -6.70 -11.46 17.63
CA TYR A 70 -5.99 -12.63 17.08
C TYR A 70 -5.31 -12.37 15.72
N ASN A 71 -5.67 -11.27 15.05
CA ASN A 71 -5.11 -10.85 13.78
C ASN A 71 -4.10 -9.71 13.91
N TYR A 72 -3.53 -9.54 15.11
CA TYR A 72 -2.50 -8.55 15.44
C TYR A 72 -1.44 -8.37 14.33
N ARG A 73 -0.89 -9.48 13.84
CA ARG A 73 0.14 -9.49 12.79
C ARG A 73 -0.25 -8.73 11.52
N HIS A 74 -1.51 -8.77 11.07
CA HIS A 74 -1.89 -8.09 9.83
C HIS A 74 -1.81 -6.55 9.98
N MET A 75 -2.17 -6.02 11.16
CA MET A 75 -1.95 -4.61 11.50
C MET A 75 -0.44 -4.31 11.56
N ALA A 76 0.33 -5.13 12.28
CA ALA A 76 1.77 -4.95 12.43
C ALA A 76 2.51 -5.00 11.07
N ASN A 77 2.12 -5.90 10.17
CA ASN A 77 2.66 -6.00 8.81
C ASN A 77 2.40 -4.71 8.02
N THR A 78 1.15 -4.24 8.02
CA THR A 78 0.75 -3.01 7.30
C THR A 78 1.51 -1.79 7.82
N LEU A 79 1.63 -1.66 9.14
CA LEU A 79 2.38 -0.59 9.79
C LEU A 79 3.89 -0.68 9.50
N SER A 80 4.43 -1.90 9.43
CA SER A 80 5.84 -2.11 9.07
C SER A 80 6.14 -1.72 7.63
N ILE A 81 5.24 -2.04 6.70
CA ILE A 81 5.35 -1.59 5.31
C ILE A 81 5.18 -0.07 5.23
N TYR A 82 4.21 0.52 5.96
CA TYR A 82 4.04 1.97 6.07
C TYR A 82 5.35 2.67 6.49
N ARG A 83 5.98 2.16 7.55
CA ARG A 83 7.27 2.66 8.02
C ARG A 83 8.35 2.55 6.95
N THR A 84 8.37 1.46 6.18
CA THR A 84 9.32 1.27 5.07
C THR A 84 9.12 2.32 3.97
N VAL A 85 7.91 2.51 3.44
CA VAL A 85 7.65 3.53 2.40
C VAL A 85 7.95 4.95 2.90
N ARG A 86 7.63 5.23 4.16
CA ARG A 86 7.97 6.50 4.83
C ARG A 86 9.47 6.72 4.96
N ARG A 87 10.21 5.71 5.43
CA ARG A 87 11.68 5.74 5.57
C ARG A 87 12.37 5.96 4.23
N LEU A 88 11.80 5.43 3.15
CA LEU A 88 12.28 5.63 1.78
C LEU A 88 11.78 6.94 1.14
N GLY A 89 11.05 7.76 1.90
CA GLY A 89 10.74 9.16 1.61
C GLY A 89 9.37 9.43 0.98
N VAL A 90 8.48 8.44 0.86
CA VAL A 90 7.12 8.70 0.37
C VAL A 90 6.37 9.54 1.42
N PRO A 91 5.84 10.73 1.07
CA PRO A 91 5.14 11.59 2.02
C PRO A 91 3.76 11.01 2.37
N ASP A 92 3.23 11.31 3.57
CA ASP A 92 1.89 10.82 3.99
C ASP A 92 0.78 11.23 3.02
N SER A 93 0.91 12.41 2.39
CA SER A 93 -0.04 12.86 1.37
C SER A 93 -0.19 11.91 0.18
N ASN A 94 0.75 10.97 0.01
CA ASN A 94 0.79 9.97 -1.04
C ASN A 94 0.60 8.54 -0.52
N ILE A 95 0.33 8.36 0.77
CA ILE A 95 0.09 7.06 1.38
C ILE A 95 -1.36 7.05 1.87
N ILE A 96 -2.13 6.06 1.41
CA ILE A 96 -3.46 5.78 1.95
C ILE A 96 -3.33 4.57 2.88
N LEU A 97 -3.48 4.79 4.17
CA LEU A 97 -3.39 3.75 5.19
C LEU A 97 -4.77 3.35 5.71
N MET A 98 -5.11 2.07 5.58
CA MET A 98 -6.38 1.49 6.03
C MET A 98 -6.12 0.40 7.08
N LEU A 99 -6.56 0.61 8.32
CA LEU A 99 -6.42 -0.35 9.42
C LEU A 99 -7.80 -0.78 9.92
N ALA A 100 -8.16 -2.04 9.68
CA ALA A 100 -9.47 -2.58 10.02
C ALA A 100 -9.76 -2.68 11.52
N ASP A 101 -8.75 -2.57 12.39
CA ASP A 101 -8.90 -2.52 13.84
C ASP A 101 -7.73 -1.74 14.46
N ASP A 102 -7.86 -1.40 15.74
CA ASP A 102 -6.82 -0.74 16.52
C ASP A 102 -6.27 -1.68 17.61
N VAL A 103 -5.21 -2.40 17.26
CA VAL A 103 -4.53 -3.32 18.18
C VAL A 103 -3.67 -2.57 19.21
N ALA A 104 -3.34 -1.31 18.95
CA ALA A 104 -2.67 -0.46 19.91
C ALA A 104 -3.63 -0.21 21.09
N CYS A 105 -4.87 0.20 20.79
CA CYS A 105 -5.95 0.45 21.76
C CYS A 105 -6.60 -0.80 22.38
N ASN A 106 -6.13 -2.00 22.05
CA ASN A 106 -6.79 -3.21 22.53
C ASN A 106 -6.48 -3.46 24.01
N ALA A 107 -7.52 -3.73 24.82
CA ALA A 107 -7.34 -4.05 26.24
C ALA A 107 -6.51 -5.32 26.52
N ARG A 108 -6.29 -6.16 25.50
CA ARG A 108 -5.40 -7.33 25.57
C ARG A 108 -3.95 -7.01 25.26
N ASN A 109 -3.66 -5.83 24.71
CA ASN A 109 -2.30 -5.42 24.44
C ASN A 109 -1.56 -5.25 25.78
N PRO A 110 -0.50 -6.04 26.06
CA PRO A 110 0.28 -5.95 27.30
C PRO A 110 1.22 -4.75 27.30
N HIS A 111 1.35 -4.05 26.18
CA HIS A 111 2.11 -2.82 26.02
C HIS A 111 1.22 -1.59 25.78
N PRO A 112 0.16 -1.38 26.59
CA PRO A 112 -0.60 -0.15 26.50
C PRO A 112 0.26 0.96 27.07
N ALA A 113 0.32 2.10 26.37
CA ALA A 113 0.64 3.39 26.99
C ALA A 113 1.71 3.40 28.09
N GLN A 114 2.93 2.88 27.86
CA GLN A 114 3.99 3.15 28.83
C GLN A 114 4.53 4.56 28.61
N ALA A 115 3.89 5.52 29.29
CA ALA A 115 4.48 6.79 29.68
C ALA A 115 5.64 6.52 30.64
N ARG A 116 6.75 6.00 30.09
CA ARG A 116 8.04 6.06 30.76
C ARG A 116 8.88 7.00 29.91
N ASP A 117 9.06 8.21 30.41
CA ASP A 117 10.23 8.98 30.03
C ASP A 117 11.48 8.21 30.50
N ALA A 118 12.65 8.57 29.96
CA ALA A 118 13.93 7.95 30.29
C ALA A 118 14.32 8.08 31.78
N TRP A 119 13.48 8.72 32.62
CA TRP A 119 13.74 9.01 34.03
C TRP A 119 12.75 8.34 35.00
N GLY A 120 11.83 7.51 34.51
CA GLY A 120 11.02 6.64 35.37
C GLY A 120 9.94 7.37 36.17
N GLU A 121 9.56 8.59 35.79
CA GLU A 121 8.44 9.30 36.40
C GLU A 121 7.22 9.32 35.46
N ARG A 122 6.02 9.26 36.05
CA ARG A 122 4.75 9.20 35.32
C ARG A 122 4.51 10.52 34.60
N SER A 123 4.89 10.60 33.32
CA SER A 123 4.50 11.73 32.48
C SER A 123 3.05 11.56 32.02
N TRP A 124 2.18 12.53 32.34
CA TRP A 124 0.76 12.59 31.95
C TRP A 124 0.57 12.94 30.46
N GLY A 125 1.47 12.47 29.59
CA GLY A 125 1.36 12.57 28.14
C GLY A 125 0.47 11.47 27.57
N VAL A 126 -0.20 11.76 26.44
CA VAL A 126 -1.08 10.82 25.73
C VAL A 126 -0.34 9.51 25.50
N ALA A 127 -0.93 8.43 26.04
CA ALA A 127 -0.65 7.05 25.74
C ALA A 127 -0.33 6.83 24.25
N ALA A 128 0.93 6.64 23.88
CA ALA A 128 1.25 5.96 22.63
C ALA A 128 1.27 4.47 22.96
N GLU A 129 0.19 3.79 22.61
CA GLU A 129 0.11 2.33 22.67
C GLU A 129 0.98 1.77 21.55
N ARG A 130 1.78 0.76 21.89
CA ARG A 130 2.85 0.29 21.02
C ARG A 130 2.40 -0.94 20.26
N VAL A 131 2.85 -1.04 19.03
CA VAL A 131 2.72 -2.24 18.20
C VAL A 131 4.12 -2.65 17.79
N PHE A 132 4.49 -3.89 18.07
CA PHE A 132 5.76 -4.49 17.69
C PHE A 132 5.58 -5.54 16.61
N ASN A 133 6.59 -5.69 15.75
CA ASN A 133 6.68 -6.73 14.72
C ASN A 133 7.82 -7.73 14.98
N GLU A 134 8.50 -7.63 16.13
CA GLU A 134 9.62 -8.49 16.53
C GLU A 134 9.69 -8.64 18.06
N GLU A 135 10.12 -9.81 18.53
CA GLU A 135 10.04 -10.26 19.93
C GLU A 135 10.89 -9.45 20.92
N ARG A 136 11.92 -8.73 20.47
CA ARG A 136 12.73 -7.88 21.37
C ARG A 136 12.05 -6.55 21.68
N HIS A 137 10.92 -6.24 21.02
CA HIS A 137 10.16 -5.01 21.21
C HIS A 137 11.02 -3.74 21.07
N SER A 138 12.03 -3.78 20.20
CA SER A 138 12.97 -2.68 19.98
C SER A 138 12.38 -1.55 19.13
N LEU A 139 11.34 -1.86 18.34
CA LEU A 139 10.74 -0.93 17.40
C LEU A 139 9.22 -0.90 17.49
N ASP A 140 8.68 0.22 17.96
CA ASP A 140 7.25 0.52 17.84
C ASP A 140 6.93 0.93 16.39
N VAL A 141 6.15 0.07 15.70
CA VAL A 141 5.72 0.27 14.32
C VAL A 141 4.47 1.14 14.20
N TYR A 142 3.73 1.38 15.29
CA TYR A 142 2.61 2.33 15.31
C TYR A 142 3.13 3.75 15.56
N GLY A 143 4.01 3.95 16.54
CA GLY A 143 4.64 5.24 16.80
C GLY A 143 3.65 6.39 17.04
N ARG A 144 4.11 7.64 16.95
CA ARG A 144 3.27 8.84 17.17
C ARG A 144 2.79 9.50 15.88
N ASP A 145 3.46 9.22 14.77
CA ASP A 145 3.33 9.96 13.51
C ASP A 145 2.74 9.09 12.38
N VAL A 146 1.95 8.08 12.75
CA VAL A 146 1.19 7.28 11.79
C VAL A 146 -0.13 7.99 11.45
N GLU A 147 -0.29 8.34 10.18
CA GLU A 147 -1.52 8.91 9.64
C GLU A 147 -2.41 7.79 9.09
N VAL A 148 -3.44 7.41 9.85
CA VAL A 148 -4.43 6.42 9.39
C VAL A 148 -5.61 7.14 8.71
N ASP A 149 -5.84 6.84 7.43
CA ASP A 149 -6.91 7.48 6.65
C ASP A 149 -8.27 6.81 6.85
N TYR A 150 -8.28 5.49 6.94
CA TYR A 150 -9.49 4.68 7.16
C TYR A 150 -9.28 3.79 8.39
N ARG A 151 -10.08 4.01 9.44
CA ARG A 151 -9.97 3.30 10.72
C ARG A 151 -11.20 2.43 10.96
N GLY A 152 -11.00 1.23 11.48
CA GLY A 152 -12.08 0.36 11.97
C GLY A 152 -13.16 0.15 10.92
N TYR A 153 -14.40 0.52 11.24
CA TYR A 153 -15.58 0.40 10.37
C TYR A 153 -15.48 1.11 9.02
N GLU A 154 -14.54 2.05 8.84
CA GLU A 154 -14.31 2.69 7.54
C GLU A 154 -13.53 1.79 6.55
N VAL A 155 -12.88 0.73 7.02
CA VAL A 155 -12.14 -0.22 6.17
C VAL A 155 -13.07 -1.24 5.55
N THR A 156 -13.75 -0.82 4.48
CA THR A 156 -14.70 -1.64 3.73
C THR A 156 -14.20 -1.89 2.32
N VAL A 157 -14.73 -2.95 1.68
CA VAL A 157 -14.49 -3.21 0.25
C VAL A 157 -14.87 -1.98 -0.57
N GLU A 158 -16.00 -1.35 -0.25
CA GLU A 158 -16.50 -0.18 -0.95
C GLU A 158 -15.51 1.00 -0.89
N ASN A 159 -15.00 1.34 0.29
CA ASN A 159 -14.06 2.45 0.45
C ASN A 159 -12.72 2.16 -0.23
N PHE A 160 -12.22 0.92 -0.12
CA PHE A 160 -11.02 0.49 -0.84
C PHE A 160 -11.19 0.67 -2.37
N MET A 161 -12.32 0.20 -2.92
CA MET A 161 -12.64 0.34 -4.34
C MET A 161 -12.82 1.80 -4.76
N ARG A 162 -13.36 2.67 -3.91
CA ARG A 162 -13.43 4.12 -4.17
C ARG A 162 -12.06 4.75 -4.26
N VAL A 163 -11.13 4.42 -3.34
CA VAL A 163 -9.74 4.88 -3.38
C VAL A 163 -9.09 4.50 -4.71
N LEU A 164 -9.19 3.22 -5.09
CA LEU A 164 -8.59 2.72 -6.33
C LEU A 164 -9.24 3.32 -7.58
N THR A 165 -10.56 3.46 -7.63
CA THR A 165 -11.24 3.98 -8.84
C THR A 165 -11.36 5.49 -8.89
N GLY A 166 -11.13 6.19 -7.77
CA GLY A 166 -11.21 7.64 -7.64
C GLY A 166 -12.65 8.15 -7.61
N ARG A 167 -13.61 7.24 -7.37
CA ARG A 167 -15.05 7.53 -7.34
C ARG A 167 -15.48 7.90 -5.93
N HIS A 168 -15.02 9.06 -5.46
CA HIS A 168 -15.39 9.60 -4.16
C HIS A 168 -16.55 10.57 -4.27
N ASP A 169 -17.39 10.62 -3.23
CA ASP A 169 -18.32 11.73 -3.05
C ASP A 169 -17.53 13.05 -2.92
N PRO A 170 -18.01 14.18 -3.49
CA PRO A 170 -17.33 15.47 -3.38
C PRO A 170 -16.98 15.91 -1.95
N ALA A 171 -17.73 15.46 -0.93
CA ALA A 171 -17.49 15.77 0.47
C ALA A 171 -16.34 14.97 1.11
N VAL A 172 -15.88 13.86 0.51
CA VAL A 172 -14.76 13.06 1.05
C VAL A 172 -13.50 13.93 1.10
N PRO A 173 -12.79 14.07 2.24
CA PRO A 173 -11.60 14.91 2.32
C PRO A 173 -10.51 14.51 1.32
N ARG A 174 -9.68 15.47 0.89
CA ARG A 174 -8.58 15.23 -0.06
C ARG A 174 -7.59 14.18 0.47
N ALA A 175 -7.31 14.18 1.77
CA ALA A 175 -6.40 13.23 2.41
C ALA A 175 -6.84 11.77 2.22
N LYS A 176 -8.16 11.49 2.23
CA LYS A 176 -8.72 10.14 2.01
C LYS A 176 -8.84 9.77 0.52
N ARG A 177 -8.12 10.44 -0.38
CA ARG A 177 -8.19 10.20 -1.83
C ARG A 177 -6.79 9.97 -2.36
N MET A 178 -6.58 8.84 -3.03
CA MET A 178 -5.41 8.69 -3.89
C MET A 178 -5.55 9.66 -5.06
N LEU A 179 -4.56 10.51 -5.34
CA LEU A 179 -4.61 11.49 -6.44
C LEU A 179 -3.54 11.21 -7.50
N SER A 180 -3.22 9.94 -7.68
CA SER A 180 -2.31 9.44 -8.72
C SER A 180 -2.84 9.72 -10.12
N ASP A 181 -1.90 9.81 -11.06
CA ASP A 181 -2.10 10.12 -12.47
C ASP A 181 -1.30 9.18 -13.39
N ALA A 182 -1.28 9.48 -14.69
CA ALA A 182 -0.65 8.65 -15.71
C ALA A 182 0.88 8.64 -15.63
N GLY A 183 1.49 9.50 -14.82
CA GLY A 183 2.92 9.51 -14.53
C GLY A 183 3.27 8.83 -13.21
N SER A 184 2.29 8.44 -12.40
CA SER A 184 2.48 7.94 -11.04
C SER A 184 2.68 6.42 -11.00
N ASN A 185 3.66 5.93 -10.24
CA ASN A 185 3.66 4.50 -9.88
C ASN A 185 2.85 4.28 -8.60
N VAL A 186 2.15 3.14 -8.53
CA VAL A 186 1.25 2.82 -7.41
C VAL A 186 1.65 1.49 -6.79
N LEU A 187 1.96 1.51 -5.49
CA LEU A 187 2.09 0.33 -4.65
C LEU A 187 0.74 0.05 -3.98
N ILE A 188 0.21 -1.16 -4.13
CA ILE A 188 -0.94 -1.63 -3.35
C ILE A 188 -0.45 -2.81 -2.52
N TYR A 189 -0.48 -2.69 -1.20
CA TYR A 189 -0.15 -3.77 -0.28
C TYR A 189 -1.42 -4.15 0.50
N ILE A 190 -1.80 -5.42 0.42
CA ILE A 190 -2.99 -5.95 1.11
C ILE A 190 -2.58 -7.17 1.92
N THR A 191 -2.89 -7.14 3.21
CA THR A 191 -2.68 -8.27 4.12
C THR A 191 -3.97 -8.64 4.85
N GLY A 192 -4.17 -9.93 5.08
CA GLY A 192 -5.31 -10.45 5.81
C GLY A 192 -5.58 -11.93 5.56
N HIS A 193 -6.84 -12.32 5.80
CA HIS A 193 -7.32 -13.67 5.54
C HIS A 193 -8.07 -13.75 4.22
N GLY A 194 -7.87 -14.84 3.51
CA GLY A 194 -8.43 -15.04 2.18
C GLY A 194 -8.34 -16.49 1.75
N GLY A 195 -8.64 -16.71 0.48
CA GLY A 195 -8.66 -18.04 -0.12
C GLY A 195 -8.69 -17.96 -1.62
N ASN A 196 -9.15 -19.03 -2.27
CA ASN A 196 -9.18 -19.11 -3.73
C ASN A 196 -10.07 -18.00 -4.32
N GLU A 197 -9.41 -17.01 -4.94
CA GLU A 197 -9.98 -15.84 -5.60
C GLU A 197 -10.67 -14.81 -4.70
N PHE A 198 -10.41 -14.78 -3.39
CA PHE A 198 -10.97 -13.76 -2.50
C PHE A 198 -10.08 -13.40 -1.31
N ILE A 199 -10.29 -12.21 -0.77
CA ILE A 199 -9.76 -11.78 0.54
C ILE A 199 -10.89 -11.17 1.37
N LYS A 200 -10.93 -11.46 2.67
CA LYS A 200 -11.96 -10.99 3.59
C LYS A 200 -11.63 -9.61 4.14
N PHE A 201 -12.65 -8.75 4.20
CA PHE A 201 -12.63 -7.48 4.92
C PHE A 201 -13.47 -7.59 6.19
N GLN A 202 -12.83 -7.32 7.34
CA GLN A 202 -13.40 -7.35 8.69
C GLN A 202 -14.11 -8.66 9.07
N ASP A 203 -13.78 -9.78 8.39
CA ASP A 203 -14.50 -11.05 8.49
C ASP A 203 -16.01 -10.95 8.18
N GLN A 204 -16.43 -9.92 7.44
CA GLN A 204 -17.82 -9.66 7.08
C GLN A 204 -18.07 -9.62 5.58
N GLN A 205 -17.12 -9.08 4.82
CA GLN A 205 -17.22 -8.91 3.37
C GLN A 205 -16.07 -9.63 2.68
N GLU A 206 -16.24 -9.95 1.41
CA GLU A 206 -15.20 -10.55 0.57
C GLU A 206 -14.96 -9.63 -0.63
N LEU A 207 -13.68 -9.35 -0.90
CA LEU A 207 -13.22 -8.73 -2.12
C LEU A 207 -12.74 -9.84 -3.06
N MET A 208 -13.37 -9.97 -4.23
CA MET A 208 -13.07 -11.04 -5.17
C MET A 208 -11.94 -10.64 -6.13
N ALA A 209 -11.24 -11.61 -6.70
CA ALA A 209 -10.23 -11.39 -7.74
C ALA A 209 -10.80 -10.65 -8.97
N GLY A 210 -12.09 -10.87 -9.27
CA GLY A 210 -12.81 -10.14 -10.31
C GLY A 210 -12.94 -8.64 -9.99
N ASP A 211 -13.29 -8.31 -8.75
CA ASP A 211 -13.42 -6.92 -8.31
C ASP A 211 -12.08 -6.18 -8.39
N VAL A 212 -10.99 -6.83 -7.96
CA VAL A 212 -9.64 -6.28 -8.06
C VAL A 212 -9.26 -6.04 -9.53
N ALA A 213 -9.52 -7.01 -10.42
CA ALA A 213 -9.25 -6.87 -11.84
C ALA A 213 -10.04 -5.72 -12.47
N ASP A 214 -11.32 -5.59 -12.14
CA ASP A 214 -12.18 -4.51 -12.64
C ASP A 214 -11.76 -3.13 -12.10
N ALA A 215 -11.30 -3.05 -10.84
CA ALA A 215 -10.76 -1.82 -10.27
C ALA A 215 -9.49 -1.37 -11.00
N VAL A 216 -8.55 -2.29 -11.21
CA VAL A 216 -7.28 -2.02 -11.90
C VAL A 216 -7.54 -1.66 -13.37
N ALA A 217 -8.50 -2.32 -14.04
CA ALA A 217 -8.92 -1.94 -15.38
C ALA A 217 -9.49 -0.52 -15.45
N GLN A 218 -10.30 -0.13 -14.46
CA GLN A 218 -10.81 1.24 -14.36
C GLN A 218 -9.70 2.25 -14.04
N MET A 219 -8.73 1.90 -13.20
CA MET A 219 -7.55 2.72 -12.94
C MET A 219 -6.77 2.98 -14.23
N HIS A 220 -6.55 1.93 -15.03
CA HIS A 220 -5.85 2.01 -16.30
C HIS A 220 -6.60 2.92 -17.30
N GLN A 221 -7.90 2.69 -17.49
CA GLN A 221 -8.74 3.48 -18.40
C GLN A 221 -8.79 4.96 -18.03
N LYS A 222 -8.67 5.28 -16.74
CA LYS A 222 -8.63 6.66 -16.23
C LYS A 222 -7.23 7.26 -16.15
N GLY A 223 -6.19 6.52 -16.57
CA GLY A 223 -4.80 6.96 -16.49
C GLY A 223 -4.38 7.29 -15.06
N ARG A 224 -4.69 6.42 -14.09
CA ARG A 224 -4.38 6.63 -12.66
C ARG A 224 -3.08 6.01 -12.19
N TYR A 225 -2.38 5.31 -13.09
CA TYR A 225 -1.04 4.82 -12.84
C TYR A 225 -0.30 4.71 -14.17
N LYS A 226 1.02 4.81 -14.07
CA LYS A 226 1.98 4.41 -15.10
C LYS A 226 2.32 2.93 -14.93
N GLU A 227 2.82 2.58 -13.75
CA GLU A 227 3.11 1.22 -13.32
C GLU A 227 2.45 0.93 -11.96
N LEU A 228 1.98 -0.29 -11.75
CA LEU A 228 1.32 -0.71 -10.52
C LEU A 228 1.97 -1.99 -10.00
N LEU A 229 2.34 -1.99 -8.72
CA LEU A 229 2.80 -3.17 -7.99
C LEU A 229 1.74 -3.57 -6.97
N LEU A 230 1.13 -4.74 -7.17
CA LEU A 230 0.18 -5.34 -6.24
C LEU A 230 0.87 -6.41 -5.40
N VAL A 231 0.97 -6.18 -4.09
CA VAL A 231 1.56 -7.10 -3.11
C VAL A 231 0.44 -7.69 -2.26
N VAL A 232 0.28 -9.02 -2.31
CA VAL A 232 -0.83 -9.72 -1.67
C VAL A 232 -0.31 -10.72 -0.63
N GLU A 233 -0.65 -10.50 0.63
CA GLU A 233 -0.33 -11.41 1.72
C GLU A 233 -1.60 -12.04 2.30
N THR A 234 -1.86 -13.28 1.93
CA THR A 234 -2.95 -14.10 2.45
C THR A 234 -2.75 -15.56 2.01
N CYS A 235 -3.55 -16.49 2.54
CA CYS A 235 -3.72 -17.81 1.94
C CYS A 235 -4.20 -17.70 0.49
N GLN A 236 -3.64 -18.53 -0.38
CA GLN A 236 -3.88 -18.57 -1.83
C GLN A 236 -3.76 -17.21 -2.54
N ALA A 237 -2.85 -16.36 -2.08
CA ALA A 237 -2.69 -14.97 -2.52
C ALA A 237 -2.55 -14.81 -4.04
N SER A 238 -1.87 -15.74 -4.72
CA SER A 238 -1.67 -15.65 -6.18
C SER A 238 -2.97 -15.68 -6.99
N THR A 239 -4.05 -16.19 -6.42
CA THR A 239 -5.35 -16.25 -7.07
C THR A 239 -6.02 -14.87 -7.16
N LEU A 240 -5.67 -13.92 -6.28
CA LEU A 240 -6.30 -12.60 -6.21
C LEU A 240 -5.97 -11.71 -7.43
N TYR A 241 -4.80 -11.89 -8.04
CA TYR A 241 -4.39 -11.14 -9.24
C TYR A 241 -4.59 -11.92 -10.55
N SER A 242 -5.10 -13.15 -10.50
CA SER A 242 -5.19 -14.07 -11.65
C SER A 242 -6.02 -13.53 -12.83
N ARG A 243 -6.97 -12.62 -12.53
CA ARG A 243 -7.88 -12.02 -13.51
C ARG A 243 -7.41 -10.67 -14.03
N ILE A 244 -6.30 -10.12 -13.53
CA ILE A 244 -5.78 -8.83 -13.97
C ILE A 244 -5.18 -8.96 -15.37
N LYS A 245 -5.62 -8.10 -16.29
CA LYS A 245 -5.14 -8.02 -17.69
C LYS A 245 -4.69 -6.63 -18.11
N SER A 246 -4.73 -5.67 -17.18
CA SER A 246 -4.36 -4.28 -17.47
C SER A 246 -2.84 -4.15 -17.59
N PRO A 247 -2.33 -3.43 -18.60
CA PRO A 247 -0.89 -3.26 -18.80
C PRO A 247 -0.27 -2.41 -17.68
N GLY A 248 1.05 -2.55 -17.53
CA GLY A 248 1.83 -1.87 -16.50
C GLY A 248 1.63 -2.45 -15.09
N VAL A 249 1.05 -3.64 -14.95
CA VAL A 249 0.78 -4.26 -13.63
C VAL A 249 1.73 -5.42 -13.38
N LEU A 250 2.48 -5.33 -12.29
CA LEU A 250 3.23 -6.41 -11.67
C LEU A 250 2.52 -6.82 -10.38
N ALA A 251 2.43 -8.12 -10.12
CA ALA A 251 1.85 -8.63 -8.88
C ALA A 251 2.76 -9.67 -8.23
N MET A 252 2.76 -9.71 -6.90
CA MET A 252 3.48 -10.68 -6.09
C MET A 252 2.63 -11.14 -4.90
N ALA A 253 2.83 -12.38 -4.47
CA ALA A 253 1.97 -13.09 -3.53
C ALA A 253 2.77 -13.93 -2.54
N SER A 254 2.27 -13.99 -1.30
CA SER A 254 2.84 -14.80 -0.23
C SER A 254 2.60 -16.31 -0.38
N SER A 255 1.65 -16.75 -1.21
CA SER A 255 1.31 -18.17 -1.36
C SER A 255 0.69 -18.47 -2.74
N LEU A 256 0.86 -19.72 -3.21
CA LEU A 256 0.22 -20.20 -4.43
C LEU A 256 -1.19 -20.76 -4.17
N LYS A 257 -1.93 -21.02 -5.25
CA LYS A 257 -3.25 -21.66 -5.18
C LYS A 257 -3.14 -23.03 -4.48
N GLY A 258 -4.03 -23.29 -3.53
CA GLY A 258 -4.01 -24.50 -2.70
C GLY A 258 -3.10 -24.42 -1.47
N GLU A 259 -2.38 -23.31 -1.25
CA GLU A 259 -1.48 -23.14 -0.11
C GLU A 259 -2.00 -22.09 0.89
N SER A 260 -1.61 -22.26 2.15
CA SER A 260 -1.79 -21.24 3.18
C SER A 260 -0.60 -20.27 3.18
N SER A 261 -0.78 -19.09 3.75
CA SER A 261 0.33 -18.25 4.22
C SER A 261 0.48 -18.39 5.73
N TYR A 262 1.69 -18.21 6.24
CA TYR A 262 2.01 -18.53 7.62
C TYR A 262 2.51 -17.34 8.42
N SER A 263 2.08 -17.27 9.67
CA SER A 263 2.56 -16.31 10.65
C SER A 263 3.97 -16.66 11.15
N TYR A 264 4.65 -15.68 11.73
CA TYR A 264 6.02 -15.81 12.23
C TYR A 264 6.22 -14.99 13.51
N LEU A 265 7.27 -15.33 14.27
CA LEU A 265 7.66 -14.72 15.54
C LEU A 265 6.52 -14.65 16.56
N THR A 266 6.37 -15.71 17.35
CA THR A 266 5.35 -15.77 18.41
C THR A 266 5.89 -15.06 19.64
N ASP A 267 5.20 -13.98 20.01
CA ASP A 267 5.51 -13.25 21.22
C ASP A 267 4.66 -13.75 22.39
N TYR A 268 5.32 -14.07 23.50
CA TYR A 268 4.65 -14.64 24.67
C TYR A 268 3.98 -13.58 25.55
N ASP A 269 4.38 -12.32 25.47
CA ASP A 269 3.72 -11.22 26.20
C ASP A 269 2.40 -10.88 25.51
N VAL A 270 2.41 -10.70 24.19
CA VAL A 270 1.24 -10.44 23.34
C VAL A 270 0.36 -11.70 23.21
N GLY A 271 0.97 -12.88 23.29
CA GLY A 271 0.32 -14.19 23.20
C GLY A 271 -0.08 -14.57 21.76
N LEU A 272 0.50 -13.92 20.75
CA LEU A 272 0.19 -14.08 19.33
C LEU A 272 1.46 -13.96 18.49
N SER A 273 1.38 -14.37 17.22
CA SER A 273 2.41 -14.05 16.23
C SER A 273 2.39 -12.55 15.89
N LEU A 274 3.57 -11.95 15.79
CA LEU A 274 3.72 -10.51 15.56
C LEU A 274 3.75 -10.10 14.09
N VAL A 275 4.13 -11.02 13.19
CA VAL A 275 4.34 -10.73 11.76
C VAL A 275 3.97 -11.96 10.92
N ASP A 276 3.76 -11.81 9.62
CA ASP A 276 3.70 -12.95 8.70
C ASP A 276 5.06 -13.20 8.01
N ARG A 277 5.36 -14.46 7.66
CA ARG A 277 6.67 -14.86 7.13
C ARG A 277 7.06 -14.12 5.86
N PHE A 278 6.10 -13.90 4.97
CA PHE A 278 6.31 -13.16 3.73
C PHE A 278 6.71 -11.72 4.03
N THR A 279 5.91 -10.99 4.82
CA THR A 279 6.25 -9.63 5.24
C THR A 279 7.56 -9.57 6.01
N PHE A 280 7.85 -10.53 6.89
CA PHE A 280 9.13 -10.59 7.59
C PHE A 280 10.32 -10.65 6.61
N ALA A 281 10.24 -11.51 5.58
CA ALA A 281 11.25 -11.60 4.53
C ALA A 281 11.37 -10.29 3.73
N THR A 282 10.23 -9.66 3.40
CA THR A 282 10.20 -8.34 2.75
C THR A 282 10.91 -7.28 3.61
N LEU A 283 10.61 -7.22 4.90
CA LEU A 283 11.20 -6.25 5.82
C LEU A 283 12.71 -6.48 6.00
N ASP A 284 13.17 -7.72 6.16
CA ASP A 284 14.62 -8.02 6.26
C ASP A 284 15.41 -7.58 5.01
N PHE A 285 14.79 -7.61 3.83
CA PHE A 285 15.38 -7.02 2.63
C PHE A 285 15.44 -5.49 2.76
N PHE A 286 14.32 -4.84 3.10
CA PHE A 286 14.24 -3.38 3.14
C PHE A 286 15.06 -2.74 4.28
N GLU A 287 15.37 -3.45 5.36
CA GLU A 287 16.30 -2.95 6.39
C GLU A 287 17.71 -2.64 5.85
N LYS A 288 18.08 -3.23 4.69
CA LYS A 288 19.35 -2.98 4.00
C LYS A 288 19.23 -1.96 2.85
N VAL A 289 18.03 -1.40 2.63
CA VAL A 289 17.70 -0.50 1.52
C VAL A 289 17.46 0.91 2.05
N ASP A 290 18.05 1.89 1.38
CA ASP A 290 17.78 3.31 1.57
C ASP A 290 17.15 3.95 0.31
N ALA A 291 16.79 5.23 0.39
CA ALA A 291 16.13 5.97 -0.69
C ALA A 291 16.99 6.14 -1.97
N HIS A 292 18.30 5.94 -1.88
CA HIS A 292 19.24 6.04 -3.00
C HIS A 292 19.68 4.67 -3.54
N SER A 293 19.18 3.59 -2.94
CA SER A 293 19.55 2.23 -3.31
C SER A 293 19.25 1.91 -4.77
N ALA A 294 20.18 1.20 -5.40
CA ALA A 294 20.02 0.63 -6.73
C ALA A 294 19.38 -0.76 -6.70
N ALA A 295 19.00 -1.27 -5.53
CA ALA A 295 18.42 -2.59 -5.37
C ALA A 295 17.15 -2.77 -6.22
N THR A 296 16.98 -3.95 -6.78
CA THR A 296 16.00 -4.26 -7.82
C THR A 296 14.88 -5.16 -7.31
N LEU A 297 13.76 -5.19 -8.05
CA LEU A 297 12.69 -6.14 -7.78
C LEU A 297 13.14 -7.58 -8.00
N GLY A 298 14.06 -7.84 -8.94
CA GLY A 298 14.69 -9.15 -9.10
C GLY A 298 15.42 -9.61 -7.83
N GLU A 299 16.21 -8.73 -7.22
CA GLU A 299 16.89 -9.01 -5.95
C GLU A 299 15.90 -9.20 -4.79
N LEU A 300 14.85 -8.37 -4.70
CA LEU A 300 13.78 -8.57 -3.73
C LEU A 300 13.10 -9.94 -3.93
N PHE A 301 12.83 -10.34 -5.17
CA PHE A 301 12.14 -11.60 -5.43
C PHE A 301 13.01 -12.81 -5.07
N SER A 302 14.34 -12.65 -5.16
CA SER A 302 15.29 -13.72 -4.82
C SER A 302 15.34 -14.07 -3.32
N VAL A 303 14.85 -13.19 -2.43
CA VAL A 303 14.82 -13.50 -0.99
C VAL A 303 13.70 -14.45 -0.60
N TYR A 304 12.65 -14.56 -1.42
CA TYR A 304 11.48 -15.36 -1.12
C TYR A 304 11.73 -16.84 -1.44
N ARG A 305 12.14 -17.59 -0.40
CA ARG A 305 12.39 -19.04 -0.47
C ARG A 305 11.36 -19.81 0.35
N PHE A 306 11.07 -21.04 -0.08
CA PHE A 306 10.11 -21.90 0.60
C PHE A 306 10.47 -22.11 2.08
N GLU A 307 11.75 -22.33 2.38
CA GLU A 307 12.23 -22.56 3.76
C GLU A 307 12.02 -21.37 4.69
N GLN A 308 11.91 -20.16 4.14
CA GLN A 308 11.65 -18.96 4.92
C GLN A 308 10.15 -18.70 5.07
N MET A 309 9.36 -19.03 4.05
CA MET A 309 7.94 -18.69 3.94
C MET A 309 6.99 -19.80 4.40
N ASP A 310 7.43 -21.05 4.42
CA ASP A 310 6.60 -22.27 4.52
C ASP A 310 5.50 -22.35 3.44
N SER A 311 5.63 -21.55 2.38
CA SER A 311 4.74 -21.47 1.21
C SER A 311 5.55 -21.08 -0.01
N HIS A 312 4.99 -21.28 -1.21
CA HIS A 312 5.65 -20.87 -2.44
C HIS A 312 5.32 -19.42 -2.79
N PHE A 313 6.37 -18.65 -3.05
CA PHE A 313 6.25 -17.29 -3.59
C PHE A 313 5.63 -17.31 -4.99
N GLY A 314 4.60 -16.48 -5.19
CA GLY A 314 3.97 -16.28 -6.49
C GLY A 314 4.23 -14.88 -7.02
N PHE A 315 4.43 -14.74 -8.33
CA PHE A 315 4.37 -13.44 -8.98
C PHE A 315 3.78 -13.55 -10.39
N SER A 316 3.30 -12.43 -10.93
CA SER A 316 2.88 -12.32 -12.33
C SER A 316 3.43 -11.03 -12.93
N ALA A 317 4.29 -11.20 -13.94
CA ALA A 317 4.81 -10.13 -14.78
C ALA A 317 4.19 -10.13 -16.19
N GLU A 318 3.11 -10.90 -16.42
CA GLU A 318 2.48 -11.03 -17.75
C GLU A 318 2.10 -9.68 -18.37
N ASN A 319 1.65 -8.74 -17.53
CA ASN A 319 1.22 -7.41 -17.95
C ASN A 319 2.30 -6.33 -17.73
N PHE A 320 3.53 -6.71 -17.39
CA PHE A 320 4.61 -5.79 -17.02
C PHE A 320 5.81 -5.96 -17.95
N HIS A 321 6.27 -4.86 -18.57
CA HIS A 321 7.15 -4.97 -19.74
C HIS A 321 8.64 -4.73 -19.45
N ARG A 322 8.98 -4.21 -18.25
CA ARG A 322 10.37 -3.98 -17.85
C ARG A 322 10.96 -5.26 -17.26
N PRO A 323 12.23 -5.59 -17.55
CA PRO A 323 12.90 -6.70 -16.90
C PRO A 323 13.08 -6.39 -15.41
N LEU A 324 12.76 -7.35 -14.53
CA LEU A 324 12.73 -7.17 -13.07
C LEU A 324 14.10 -6.74 -12.49
N ASP A 325 15.19 -7.19 -13.11
CA ASP A 325 16.57 -6.83 -12.73
C ASP A 325 16.95 -5.39 -13.12
N ALA A 326 16.07 -4.67 -13.82
CA ALA A 326 16.25 -3.25 -14.14
C ALA A 326 15.20 -2.34 -13.47
N VAL A 327 14.28 -2.93 -12.68
CA VAL A 327 13.27 -2.17 -11.94
C VAL A 327 13.73 -2.03 -10.50
N ARG A 328 13.95 -0.78 -10.06
CA ARG A 328 14.40 -0.53 -8.69
C ARG A 328 13.25 -0.75 -7.74
N VAL A 329 13.53 -1.23 -6.53
CA VAL A 329 12.52 -1.29 -5.46
C VAL A 329 12.02 0.11 -5.10
N THR A 330 12.89 1.12 -5.22
CA THR A 330 12.54 2.53 -5.00
C THR A 330 11.59 3.09 -6.06
N ASP A 331 11.40 2.42 -7.20
CA ASP A 331 10.39 2.82 -8.20
C ASP A 331 8.96 2.67 -7.66
N PHE A 332 8.74 1.87 -6.62
CA PHE A 332 7.43 1.70 -5.96
C PHE A 332 7.44 2.09 -4.48
N PHE A 333 8.54 1.84 -3.78
CA PHE A 333 8.62 2.03 -2.33
C PHE A 333 9.30 3.35 -1.92
N GLY A 334 9.97 4.08 -2.82
CA GLY A 334 10.76 5.28 -2.49
C GLY A 334 10.17 6.60 -2.96
N HIS A 335 10.76 7.71 -2.54
CA HIS A 335 10.44 9.04 -3.06
C HIS A 335 11.00 9.26 -4.47
N VAL A 336 10.28 10.03 -5.28
CA VAL A 336 10.81 10.55 -6.56
C VAL A 336 11.41 11.92 -6.33
N THR A 337 12.74 11.99 -6.22
CA THR A 337 13.44 13.28 -6.07
C THR A 337 13.73 13.89 -7.44
N GLU A 338 12.97 14.91 -7.84
CA GLU A 338 13.35 15.75 -8.98
C GLU A 338 14.44 16.75 -8.56
N VAL A 339 15.71 16.40 -8.83
CA VAL A 339 16.82 17.36 -8.67
C VAL A 339 16.80 18.33 -9.86
N ARG A 340 16.11 19.46 -9.68
CA ARG A 340 16.20 20.57 -10.64
C ARG A 340 17.40 21.44 -10.28
N GLN A 341 18.48 21.32 -11.04
CA GLN A 341 19.60 22.25 -10.94
C GLN A 341 19.11 23.63 -11.40
N LEU A 342 18.93 24.56 -10.46
CA LEU A 342 18.63 25.94 -10.79
C LEU A 342 19.88 26.56 -11.42
N ALA A 343 19.74 27.10 -12.62
CA ALA A 343 20.79 27.90 -13.25
C ALA A 343 20.87 29.25 -12.54
N GLY A 344 21.63 29.31 -11.45
CA GLY A 344 21.87 30.51 -10.66
C GLY A 344 22.22 30.16 -9.23
N SER A 345 23.32 30.72 -8.72
CA SER A 345 23.54 30.77 -7.28
C SER A 345 22.39 31.52 -6.63
N TYR A 346 21.91 31.04 -5.48
CA TYR A 346 21.03 31.85 -4.63
C TYR A 346 21.73 33.19 -4.37
N PRO A 347 21.14 34.34 -4.71
CA PRO A 347 21.71 35.62 -4.34
C PRO A 347 21.58 35.76 -2.83
N TYR A 348 22.61 35.32 -2.11
CA TYR A 348 22.80 35.74 -0.73
C TYR A 348 23.19 37.21 -0.79
N ALA A 349 22.20 38.09 -0.61
CA ALA A 349 22.44 39.50 -0.37
C ALA A 349 23.08 39.61 1.01
N GLY A 350 24.41 39.45 1.06
CA GLY A 350 25.18 39.82 2.23
C GLY A 350 24.96 41.30 2.47
N ASP A 351 24.62 41.65 3.71
CA ASP A 351 24.43 43.02 4.15
C ASP A 351 25.61 43.88 3.68
N ALA A 352 25.34 44.74 2.71
CA ALA A 352 26.24 45.81 2.33
C ALA A 352 26.21 46.85 3.44
N ALA A 353 27.01 46.63 4.48
CA ALA A 353 27.40 47.66 5.41
C ALA A 353 28.47 48.53 4.73
N ASP A 354 28.08 49.79 4.56
CA ASP A 354 28.85 50.95 4.18
C ASP A 354 30.23 51.04 4.87
N GLY A 355 31.23 51.53 4.13
CA GLY A 355 32.42 52.15 4.71
C GLY A 355 33.80 51.61 4.30
N GLY A 356 34.48 52.37 3.44
CA GLY A 356 35.90 52.73 3.65
C GLY A 356 36.97 51.82 3.04
N GLY A 357 37.75 52.38 2.11
CA GLY A 357 38.79 51.69 1.35
C GLY A 357 40.05 51.28 2.13
N GLY A 358 40.85 50.45 1.48
CA GLY A 358 42.19 50.06 1.92
C GLY A 358 42.81 49.03 0.97
N SER A 359 43.97 49.37 0.42
CA SER A 359 44.73 48.64 -0.60
C SER A 359 45.50 47.43 -0.08
N GLY A 360 45.61 46.39 -0.92
CA GLY A 360 46.83 45.61 -1.14
C GLY A 360 47.12 44.41 -0.23
N GLY A 361 47.59 43.30 -0.83
CA GLY A 361 48.35 42.25 -0.12
C GLY A 361 48.02 40.82 -0.51
N SER A 362 49.04 40.11 -0.99
CA SER A 362 49.13 38.72 -1.45
C SER A 362 49.32 37.67 -0.35
N GLY A 363 49.01 36.39 -0.67
CA GLY A 363 49.45 35.15 0.02
C GLY A 363 48.59 34.77 1.23
N SER A 364 48.44 33.52 1.68
CA SER A 364 48.88 32.16 1.32
C SER A 364 48.14 31.21 2.29
N GLU A 365 48.30 29.91 2.09
CA GLU A 365 47.66 28.77 2.78
C GLU A 365 47.86 28.64 4.31
N GLU A 366 47.19 27.60 4.85
CA GLU A 366 47.24 26.95 6.19
C GLU A 366 46.21 27.42 7.23
N SER A 367 45.32 26.57 7.79
CA SER A 367 45.37 25.28 8.52
C SER A 367 45.34 25.45 10.06
N SER A 368 44.57 24.57 10.72
CA SER A 368 44.36 24.41 12.18
C SER A 368 43.56 25.52 12.90
N GLY A 369 42.72 25.31 13.91
CA GLY A 369 42.30 24.14 14.68
C GLY A 369 41.66 24.63 16.01
N GLY A 370 40.61 23.96 16.49
CA GLY A 370 40.31 23.81 17.93
C GLY A 370 39.49 24.86 18.70
N GLY A 371 38.55 24.35 19.54
CA GLY A 371 38.11 24.93 20.82
C GLY A 371 36.86 25.83 20.77
N SER A 372 35.65 25.37 21.10
CA SER A 372 35.05 25.15 22.43
C SER A 372 34.44 26.39 23.13
N SER A 373 33.13 26.29 23.37
CA SER A 373 32.37 26.68 24.57
C SER A 373 31.79 28.10 24.77
N SER A 374 30.55 28.05 25.31
CA SER A 374 29.90 28.95 26.29
C SER A 374 28.80 29.94 25.83
N SER A 375 27.58 29.52 26.12
CA SER A 375 26.45 30.21 26.78
C SER A 375 26.45 31.74 26.97
N SER A 376 25.35 32.36 26.54
CA SER A 376 24.47 33.29 27.31
C SER A 376 23.21 33.50 26.43
N GLY A 377 21.96 33.45 26.89
CA GLY A 377 21.37 34.09 28.06
C GLY A 377 20.68 35.39 27.60
N GLY A 378 19.39 35.35 27.29
CA GLY A 378 18.66 36.54 26.82
C GLY A 378 17.16 36.32 26.64
N SER A 379 16.40 36.61 27.69
CA SER A 379 14.95 36.67 27.80
C SER A 379 14.32 37.77 26.93
N GLY A 380 13.15 37.50 26.33
CA GLY A 380 12.32 38.50 25.66
C GLY A 380 10.86 38.05 25.58
N SER A 381 10.04 38.64 26.45
CA SER A 381 8.60 38.53 26.62
C SER A 381 7.77 39.02 25.42
N GLY A 382 6.63 38.40 25.16
CA GLY A 382 5.60 38.89 24.24
C GLY A 382 4.24 38.20 24.46
N ASP A 383 3.26 38.98 24.90
CA ASP A 383 1.93 38.61 25.37
C ASP A 383 0.91 38.21 24.28
N GLY A 384 0.09 37.20 24.62
CA GLY A 384 -1.38 37.16 24.40
C GLY A 384 -1.94 36.43 23.15
N PRO A 385 -3.25 36.10 23.10
CA PRO A 385 -4.19 35.78 24.18
C PRO A 385 -4.85 34.38 24.05
N ALA A 386 -5.46 33.95 25.17
CA ALA A 386 -6.24 32.73 25.30
C ALA A 386 -7.54 32.74 24.48
N ALA A 387 -7.89 31.59 23.88
CA ALA A 387 -9.21 31.34 23.30
C ALA A 387 -9.72 29.93 23.64
N GLY A 388 -10.78 29.91 24.47
CA GLY A 388 -11.98 29.10 24.25
C GLY A 388 -11.84 27.58 24.28
N ALA A 389 -11.98 27.00 25.47
CA ALA A 389 -12.44 25.64 25.64
C ALA A 389 -13.89 25.50 25.11
N ALA A 390 -14.13 24.53 24.23
CA ALA A 390 -15.46 24.09 23.82
C ALA A 390 -15.68 22.62 24.27
N PRO A 391 -16.87 22.26 24.77
CA PRO A 391 -17.10 21.01 25.48
C PRO A 391 -17.44 19.83 24.56
N ALA A 392 -17.09 18.63 25.02
CA ALA A 392 -17.50 17.34 24.45
C ALA A 392 -19.04 17.15 24.49
N PRO A 393 -19.67 16.54 23.46
CA PRO A 393 -21.07 16.20 23.54
C PRO A 393 -21.29 14.90 24.34
N ALA A 394 -22.18 15.02 25.33
CA ALA A 394 -22.67 13.95 26.19
C ALA A 394 -23.49 12.91 25.41
N ALA A 395 -23.27 11.64 25.74
CA ALA A 395 -24.12 10.53 25.34
C ALA A 395 -25.50 10.64 26.01
N ALA A 396 -26.54 10.81 25.19
CA ALA A 396 -27.92 10.71 25.64
C ALA A 396 -28.32 9.23 25.73
N GLY A 397 -28.51 8.74 26.95
CA GLY A 397 -29.13 7.45 27.21
C GLY A 397 -30.63 7.50 26.91
N VAL A 398 -31.11 6.52 26.15
CA VAL A 398 -32.54 6.20 26.07
C VAL A 398 -32.76 4.85 26.73
N LYS A 399 -33.46 4.88 27.87
CA LYS A 399 -34.04 3.72 28.53
C LYS A 399 -35.20 3.19 27.66
N GLY A 400 -35.05 1.99 27.12
CA GLY A 400 -36.14 1.21 26.53
C GLY A 400 -36.20 -0.16 27.20
N ARG A 401 -37.13 -0.30 28.15
CA ARG A 401 -37.45 -1.55 28.84
C ARG A 401 -38.36 -2.38 27.94
N LEU A 402 -37.94 -3.57 27.53
CA LEU A 402 -38.85 -4.64 27.09
C LEU A 402 -38.45 -5.97 27.71
N SER A 403 -39.35 -6.45 28.56
CA SER A 403 -39.41 -7.76 29.18
C SER A 403 -40.07 -8.77 28.24
N GLY A 404 -39.51 -9.97 28.13
CA GLY A 404 -40.15 -11.12 27.50
C GLY A 404 -39.23 -12.34 27.59
N GLY A 405 -39.49 -13.21 28.56
CA GLY A 405 -38.81 -14.51 28.75
C GLY A 405 -39.27 -15.58 27.76
N PRO A 406 -38.92 -16.86 28.02
CA PRO A 406 -38.10 -17.66 27.10
C PRO A 406 -38.90 -18.64 26.24
N ALA A 407 -38.29 -19.10 25.14
CA ALA A 407 -38.71 -20.30 24.44
C ALA A 407 -37.48 -21.18 24.15
N GLU A 408 -37.66 -22.44 24.49
CA GLU A 408 -36.74 -23.57 24.50
C GLU A 408 -36.29 -23.99 23.10
N GLY A 409 -35.16 -24.70 23.02
CA GLY A 409 -34.70 -25.36 21.80
C GLY A 409 -33.25 -25.77 21.88
N GLY A 410 -32.94 -26.79 22.69
CA GLY A 410 -31.62 -27.39 22.81
C GLY A 410 -31.20 -28.16 21.55
N GLY A 411 -29.91 -28.06 21.22
CA GLY A 411 -29.21 -28.92 20.28
C GLY A 411 -27.82 -29.19 20.84
N GLU A 412 -27.60 -30.42 21.27
CA GLU A 412 -26.42 -30.95 21.96
C GLU A 412 -25.11 -30.75 21.18
N TRP A 413 -24.08 -30.24 21.87
CA TRP A 413 -22.68 -30.48 21.53
C TRP A 413 -22.12 -31.44 22.59
N GLY A 414 -22.00 -32.71 22.21
CA GLY A 414 -21.37 -33.73 23.03
C GLY A 414 -19.84 -33.59 23.02
N ALA A 415 -19.26 -33.47 24.21
CA ALA A 415 -17.93 -33.97 24.56
C ALA A 415 -18.15 -35.18 25.53
N PRO A 416 -17.17 -36.04 25.86
CA PRO A 416 -15.72 -35.92 25.66
C PRO A 416 -15.01 -37.19 25.14
N MET A 417 -13.71 -37.04 24.89
CA MET A 417 -12.72 -38.10 24.76
C MET A 417 -12.61 -38.92 26.06
N ASP A 418 -12.59 -40.25 25.94
CA ASP A 418 -12.04 -41.17 26.93
C ASP A 418 -11.07 -42.16 26.29
N ALA A 419 -10.02 -42.46 27.05
CA ALA A 419 -8.87 -43.28 26.73
C ALA A 419 -9.14 -44.80 26.90
N LEU A 420 -8.15 -45.61 26.46
CA LEU A 420 -8.01 -47.09 26.44
C LEU A 420 -8.43 -47.70 25.09
N THR A 421 -7.62 -48.48 24.36
CA THR A 421 -6.67 -49.53 24.76
C THR A 421 -5.59 -49.80 23.68
N LEU A 422 -4.42 -50.20 24.15
CA LEU A 422 -3.33 -50.87 23.42
C LEU A 422 -3.79 -52.09 22.59
N GLY A 423 -3.20 -52.29 21.40
CA GLY A 423 -3.08 -53.63 20.79
C GLY A 423 -3.09 -53.71 19.25
N GLY A 424 -1.91 -53.93 18.65
CA GLY A 424 -1.72 -54.36 17.25
C GLY A 424 -1.74 -53.21 16.23
N ILE A 425 -0.85 -53.07 15.25
CA ILE A 425 -0.11 -54.08 14.49
C ILE A 425 1.22 -53.44 14.04
N ALA A 426 2.33 -54.04 14.46
CA ALA A 426 3.59 -53.96 13.74
C ALA A 426 3.55 -55.04 12.64
N GLY A 427 3.87 -54.67 11.40
CA GLY A 427 4.10 -55.64 10.34
C GLY A 427 3.58 -55.23 8.97
N LEU A 428 4.26 -54.30 8.30
CA LEU A 428 4.21 -54.21 6.84
C LEU A 428 5.53 -53.67 6.28
N ILE A 429 6.61 -54.45 6.47
CA ILE A 429 7.83 -54.39 5.65
C ILE A 429 8.18 -55.84 5.33
N ALA A 430 7.83 -56.30 4.11
CA ALA A 430 8.50 -57.38 3.38
C ALA A 430 7.67 -57.73 2.13
N LEU A 431 7.96 -57.09 0.99
CA LEU A 431 7.61 -57.65 -0.32
C LEU A 431 8.58 -57.16 -1.39
N VAL A 432 9.82 -57.64 -1.28
CA VAL A 432 10.77 -57.67 -2.41
C VAL A 432 11.45 -59.04 -2.38
N ALA A 433 11.43 -59.67 -3.57
CA ALA A 433 12.19 -60.84 -4.01
C ALA A 433 11.66 -62.24 -3.66
N GLY A 434 11.20 -62.93 -4.72
CA GLY A 434 11.48 -64.35 -4.90
C GLY A 434 10.38 -65.18 -5.58
N ALA A 435 10.37 -65.23 -6.92
CA ALA A 435 10.47 -66.48 -7.70
C ALA A 435 9.87 -66.35 -9.12
N SER A 436 10.75 -66.33 -10.11
CA SER A 436 10.52 -67.02 -11.38
C SER A 436 11.78 -67.81 -11.68
N LEU A 437 11.61 -69.13 -11.76
CA LEU A 437 12.63 -70.16 -11.97
C LEU A 437 12.35 -70.85 -13.32
N ALA A 438 13.40 -71.48 -13.85
CA ALA A 438 13.56 -72.27 -15.10
C ALA A 438 14.12 -71.45 -16.26
N TRP A 439 15.24 -71.78 -16.92
CA TRP A 439 16.05 -73.00 -17.12
C TRP A 439 17.43 -72.50 -17.67
N GLY A 440 18.64 -72.91 -17.25
CA GLY A 440 19.30 -74.22 -17.41
C GLY A 440 19.35 -74.64 -18.89
N GLY A 441 20.43 -74.70 -19.66
CA GLY A 441 21.88 -74.65 -19.44
C GLY A 441 22.53 -75.58 -20.50
N GLY A 442 23.64 -75.18 -21.13
CA GLY A 442 24.63 -76.15 -21.62
C GLY A 442 25.09 -76.09 -23.08
N ALA A 443 26.43 -76.05 -23.20
CA ALA A 443 27.33 -76.58 -24.23
C ALA A 443 27.77 -75.65 -25.37
N ASP A 444 29.02 -75.66 -25.82
CA ASP A 444 30.36 -75.98 -25.26
C ASP A 444 31.38 -75.70 -26.40
N ALA A 445 32.66 -75.94 -26.15
CA ALA A 445 33.75 -75.90 -27.12
C ALA A 445 33.52 -76.61 -28.48
N SER A 446 34.32 -76.15 -29.45
CA SER A 446 34.53 -76.54 -30.86
C SER A 446 33.55 -76.02 -31.92
#